data_AF-A0A087RTG4-F1
#
_entry.id   AF-A0A087RTG4-F1
#
_cell.length_a   1.000
_cell.length_b   1.000
_cell.length_c   1.000
_cell.angle_alpha   90.00
_cell.angle_beta   90.00
_cell.angle_gamma   90.00
#
_symmetry.space_group_name_H-M   'P 1'
#
loop_
_entity.id
_entity.type
_entity.pdbx_description
1 polymer ?
#
loop_
_entity_poly.entity_id
_entity_poly.type
_entity_poly.pdbx_seq_one_letter_code
_entity_poly.pdbx_strand_id
1 'polypeptide(L)'
;MTIKIKKILIPYDATPSSRKAVKKVFPLIEKHGSKIIFLSCIHDKATFGFFKTKSDKKEIERERKTIQKYHEQLKKEADSFGIQSTSKIIKSNLESHSIIEYATAPIAMQIRSNFTTFLNGA
;
A
#
# COMPACT_ATOMS: atom_id res chain seq x y z
N MET A 1 -24.60 -17.72 9.45
CA MET A 1 -23.35 -17.05 9.89
C MET A 1 -22.90 -16.11 8.79
N THR A 2 -22.94 -14.80 9.01
CA THR A 2 -22.53 -13.80 8.00
C THR A 2 -21.07 -13.45 8.22
N ILE A 3 -20.20 -13.75 7.25
CA ILE A 3 -18.78 -13.39 7.33
C ILE A 3 -18.69 -11.86 7.24
N LYS A 4 -18.27 -11.20 8.33
CA LYS A 4 -18.07 -9.75 8.37
C LYS A 4 -16.63 -9.41 8.00
N ILE A 5 -16.42 -8.95 6.77
CA ILE A 5 -15.12 -8.47 6.31
C ILE A 5 -14.85 -7.11 6.94
N LYS A 6 -13.84 -7.00 7.81
CA LYS A 6 -13.51 -5.75 8.53
C LYS A 6 -12.57 -4.83 7.74
N LYS A 7 -11.62 -5.42 7.01
CA LYS A 7 -10.57 -4.70 6.26
C LYS A 7 -10.34 -5.39 4.92
N ILE A 8 -10.13 -4.61 3.88
CA ILE A 8 -9.86 -5.08 2.52
C ILE A 8 -8.55 -4.48 2.06
N LEU A 9 -7.61 -5.34 1.69
CA LEU A 9 -6.33 -4.95 1.09
C LEU A 9 -6.50 -4.91 -0.42
N ILE A 10 -6.12 -3.80 -1.04
CA ILE A 10 -6.19 -3.63 -2.49
C ILE A 10 -4.78 -3.33 -3.02
N PRO A 11 -4.13 -4.32 -3.66
CA PRO A 11 -2.93 -4.08 -4.45
C PRO A 11 -3.24 -3.13 -5.61
N TYR A 12 -2.39 -2.13 -5.80
CA TYR A 12 -2.58 -1.11 -6.81
C TYR A 12 -1.26 -0.74 -7.49
N ASP A 13 -1.26 -0.77 -8.82
CA ASP A 13 -0.08 -0.50 -9.67
C ASP A 13 -0.30 0.71 -10.61
N ALA A 14 -1.42 1.43 -10.47
CA ALA A 14 -1.81 2.54 -11.34
C ALA A 14 -1.91 2.20 -12.84
N THR A 15 -2.09 0.92 -13.21
CA THR A 15 -2.50 0.55 -14.56
C THR A 15 -3.97 0.89 -14.81
N PRO A 16 -4.40 1.05 -16.07
CA PRO A 16 -5.82 1.21 -16.40
C PRO A 16 -6.69 0.07 -15.85
N SER A 17 -6.16 -1.15 -15.82
CA SER A 17 -6.85 -2.34 -15.31
C SER A 17 -7.07 -2.26 -13.80
N SER A 18 -6.04 -1.92 -13.02
CA SER A 18 -6.20 -1.78 -11.56
C SER A 18 -7.13 -0.62 -11.19
N ARG A 19 -7.07 0.52 -11.90
CA ARG A 19 -8.04 1.61 -11.73
C ARG A 19 -9.49 1.15 -11.93
N LYS A 20 -9.76 0.40 -13.00
CA LYS A 20 -11.09 -0.15 -13.26
C LYS A 20 -11.52 -1.13 -12.18
N ALA A 21 -10.61 -1.98 -11.70
CA ALA A 21 -10.88 -2.94 -10.64
C ALA A 21 -11.27 -2.25 -9.33
N VAL A 22 -10.54 -1.21 -8.94
CA VAL A 22 -10.84 -0.41 -7.73
C VAL A 22 -12.23 0.22 -7.80
N LYS A 23 -12.57 0.86 -8.93
CA LYS A 23 -13.88 1.50 -9.09
C LYS A 23 -15.04 0.52 -9.01
N LYS A 24 -14.86 -0.70 -9.52
CA LYS A 24 -15.87 -1.76 -9.44
C LYS A 24 -16.07 -2.28 -8.01
N VAL A 25 -15.04 -2.22 -7.16
CA VAL A 25 -15.12 -2.78 -5.82
C VAL A 25 -15.73 -1.80 -4.81
N PHE A 26 -15.62 -0.48 -5.00
CA PHE A 26 -16.16 0.50 -4.05
C PHE A 26 -17.64 0.27 -3.65
N PRO A 27 -18.58 0.07 -4.58
CA PRO A 27 -19.99 -0.18 -4.21
C PRO A 27 -20.20 -1.50 -3.45
N LEU A 28 -19.30 -2.46 -3.59
CA LEU A 28 -19.33 -3.72 -2.83
C LEU A 28 -18.84 -3.50 -1.40
N ILE A 29 -17.79 -2.71 -1.24
CA ILE A 29 -17.15 -2.43 0.05
C ILE A 29 -18.05 -1.58 0.95
N GLU A 30 -18.70 -0.57 0.35
CA GLU A 30 -19.67 0.29 1.02
C GLU A 30 -20.76 -0.53 1.74
N LYS A 31 -21.33 -1.53 1.05
CA LYS A 31 -22.37 -2.42 1.60
C LYS A 31 -21.94 -3.22 2.83
N HIS A 32 -20.65 -3.46 3.01
CA HIS A 32 -20.11 -4.24 4.12
C HIS A 32 -19.53 -3.38 5.25
N GLY A 33 -19.42 -2.06 5.06
CA GLY A 33 -18.83 -1.14 6.05
C GLY A 33 -17.35 -1.45 6.35
N SER A 34 -16.64 -2.06 5.40
CA SER A 34 -15.23 -2.45 5.56
C SER A 34 -14.30 -1.24 5.32
N LYS A 35 -13.12 -1.26 5.95
CA LYS A 35 -12.06 -0.28 5.67
C LYS A 35 -11.15 -0.74 4.54
N ILE A 36 -10.64 0.19 3.75
CA ILE A 36 -9.71 -0.10 2.64
C ILE A 36 -8.26 0.21 3.03
N ILE A 37 -7.34 -0.64 2.59
CA ILE A 37 -5.91 -0.39 2.58
C ILE A 37 -5.42 -0.48 1.13
N PHE A 38 -5.01 0.64 0.54
CA PHE A 38 -4.34 0.63 -0.75
C PHE A 38 -2.86 0.30 -0.56
N LEU A 39 -2.37 -0.73 -1.25
CA LEU A 39 -0.98 -1.17 -1.18
C LEU A 39 -0.33 -1.08 -2.55
N SER A 40 0.80 -0.37 -2.62
CA SER A 40 1.66 -0.36 -3.81
C SER A 40 3.07 -0.77 -3.44
N CYS A 41 3.71 -1.51 -4.34
CA CYS A 41 5.09 -1.93 -4.21
C CYS A 41 5.96 -1.10 -5.14
N ILE A 42 7.10 -0.63 -4.64
CA ILE A 42 8.18 -0.07 -5.45
C ILE A 42 9.25 -1.14 -5.57
N HIS A 43 9.64 -1.47 -6.80
CA HIS A 43 10.66 -2.47 -7.04
C HIS A 43 12.03 -1.95 -6.58
N ASP A 44 12.69 -2.65 -5.65
CA ASP A 44 14.06 -2.32 -5.26
C ASP A 44 15.02 -2.90 -6.30
N LYS A 45 15.21 -2.18 -7.42
CA LYS A 45 16.21 -2.51 -8.42
C LYS A 45 17.59 -2.35 -7.79
N ALA A 46 18.15 -3.43 -7.25
CA ALA A 46 19.57 -3.49 -6.96
C ALA A 46 20.30 -3.58 -8.29
N THR A 47 20.86 -2.48 -8.77
CA THR A 47 21.71 -2.47 -9.95
C THR A 47 22.94 -3.35 -9.67
N PHE A 48 23.19 -4.35 -10.53
CA PHE A 48 24.36 -5.22 -10.49
C PHE A 48 25.64 -4.35 -10.38
N GLY A 49 26.35 -4.40 -9.24
CA GLY A 49 27.57 -3.62 -9.03
C GLY A 49 27.55 -2.64 -7.84
N PHE A 50 27.25 -3.15 -6.64
CA PHE A 50 27.75 -2.68 -5.33
C PHE A 50 27.45 -1.27 -4.79
N PHE A 51 26.84 -0.32 -5.52
CA PHE A 51 26.45 0.97 -4.91
C PHE A 51 25.10 1.49 -5.40
N LYS A 52 24.12 1.64 -4.48
CA LYS A 52 22.93 2.47 -4.73
C LYS A 52 23.38 3.90 -4.98
N THR A 53 23.33 4.36 -6.21
CA THR A 53 23.78 5.70 -6.57
C THR A 53 22.83 6.74 -6.00
N LYS A 54 23.29 7.99 -5.89
CA LYS A 54 22.39 9.12 -5.57
C LYS A 54 21.28 9.27 -6.62
N SER A 55 21.48 8.76 -7.84
CA SER A 55 20.47 8.74 -8.90
C SER A 55 19.34 7.77 -8.58
N ASP A 56 19.67 6.53 -8.17
CA ASP A 56 18.68 5.50 -7.84
C ASP A 56 17.76 5.92 -6.68
N LYS A 57 18.35 6.59 -5.67
CA LYS A 57 17.57 7.15 -4.56
C LYS A 57 16.58 8.23 -5.02
N LYS A 58 16.99 9.09 -5.97
CA LYS A 58 16.12 10.13 -6.52
C LYS A 58 15.01 9.53 -7.38
N GLU A 59 15.30 8.48 -8.13
CA GLU A 59 14.31 7.79 -8.97
C GLU A 59 13.24 7.11 -8.12
N ILE A 60 13.65 6.34 -7.10
CA ILE A 60 12.72 5.71 -6.14
C ILE A 60 11.85 6.77 -5.44
N GLU A 61 12.43 7.92 -5.08
CA GLU A 61 11.67 8.99 -4.43
C GLU A 61 10.66 9.65 -5.39
N ARG A 62 11.03 9.83 -6.67
CA ARG A 62 10.09 10.32 -7.69
C ARG A 62 8.93 9.34 -7.89
N GLU A 63 9.24 8.05 -8.01
CA GLU A 63 8.23 6.99 -8.13
C GLU A 63 7.30 6.97 -6.92
N ARG A 64 7.87 7.05 -5.71
CA ARG A 64 7.10 7.13 -4.46
C ARG A 64 6.14 8.33 -4.45
N LYS A 65 6.59 9.51 -4.88
CA LYS A 65 5.73 10.70 -4.98
C LYS A 65 4.61 10.52 -6.00
N THR A 66 4.89 9.88 -7.13
CA THR A 66 3.87 9.58 -8.14
C THR A 66 2.82 8.61 -7.58
N ILE A 67 3.24 7.55 -6.91
CA ILE A 67 2.34 6.58 -6.26
C ILE A 67 1.51 7.27 -5.16
N GLN A 68 2.12 8.15 -4.36
CA GLN A 68 1.40 8.93 -3.34
C GLN A 68 0.26 9.75 -3.95
N LYS A 69 0.48 10.43 -5.07
CA LYS A 69 -0.58 11.18 -5.78
C LYS A 69 -1.72 10.27 -6.21
N TYR A 70 -1.42 9.08 -6.73
CA TYR A 70 -2.48 8.12 -7.07
C TYR A 70 -3.23 7.63 -5.83
N HIS A 71 -2.53 7.36 -4.72
CA HIS A 71 -3.18 6.97 -3.46
C HIS A 71 -4.06 8.08 -2.90
N GLU A 72 -3.66 9.35 -3.00
CA GLU A 72 -4.49 10.49 -2.60
C GLU A 72 -5.77 10.57 -3.45
N GLN A 73 -5.67 10.36 -4.76
CA GLN A 73 -6.84 10.29 -5.64
C GLN A 73 -7.77 9.14 -5.23
N LEU A 74 -7.22 7.95 -4.98
CA LEU A 74 -8.00 6.79 -4.55
C LEU A 74 -8.69 7.01 -3.20
N LYS A 75 -8.02 7.70 -2.26
CA LYS A 75 -8.63 8.07 -0.98
C LYS A 75 -9.82 9.01 -1.18
N LYS A 76 -9.65 10.07 -1.98
CA LYS A 76 -10.74 10.99 -2.31
C LYS A 76 -11.91 10.27 -2.98
N GLU A 77 -11.63 9.36 -3.91
CA GLU A 77 -12.66 8.52 -4.52
C GLU A 77 -13.35 7.67 -3.45
N ALA A 78 -12.62 6.95 -2.60
CA ALA A 78 -13.21 6.14 -1.52
C ALA A 78 -14.04 6.96 -0.51
N ASP A 79 -13.56 8.15 -0.16
CA ASP A 79 -14.24 9.08 0.75
C ASP A 79 -15.59 9.55 0.15
N SER A 80 -15.68 9.69 -1.17
CA SER A 80 -16.95 10.01 -1.86
C SER A 80 -18.01 8.90 -1.75
N PHE A 81 -17.60 7.66 -1.45
CA PHE A 81 -18.48 6.53 -1.12
C PHE A 81 -18.63 6.32 0.40
N GLY A 82 -18.11 7.24 1.24
CA GLY A 82 -18.14 7.10 2.70
C GLY A 82 -17.22 5.99 3.24
N ILE A 83 -16.27 5.51 2.44
CA ILE A 83 -15.40 4.38 2.80
C ILE A 83 -14.12 4.88 3.46
N GLN A 84 -13.88 4.50 4.72
CA GLN A 84 -12.62 4.78 5.39
C GLN A 84 -11.45 4.08 4.70
N SER A 85 -10.47 4.85 4.25
CA SER A 85 -9.33 4.34 3.49
C SER A 85 -7.98 4.77 4.07
N THR A 86 -6.99 3.88 3.96
CA THR A 86 -5.59 4.12 4.30
C THR A 86 -4.72 3.70 3.12
N SER A 87 -3.45 4.14 3.10
CA SER A 87 -2.55 3.77 2.03
C SER A 87 -1.14 3.46 2.53
N LYS A 88 -0.48 2.51 1.87
CA LYS A 88 0.85 2.04 2.19
C LYS A 88 1.66 1.84 0.91
N ILE A 89 2.90 2.30 0.94
CA ILE A 89 3.88 2.07 -0.12
C ILE A 89 5.05 1.34 0.51
N ILE A 90 5.33 0.14 0.00
CA ILE A 90 6.42 -0.72 0.46
C ILE A 90 7.47 -0.87 -0.63
N LYS A 91 8.72 -1.14 -0.23
CA LYS A 91 9.75 -1.58 -1.16
C LYS A 91 9.67 -3.10 -1.26
N SER A 92 9.89 -3.64 -2.45
CA SER A 92 9.74 -5.05 -2.74
C SER A 92 10.78 -5.49 -3.75
N ASN A 93 11.35 -6.67 -3.56
CA ASN A 93 12.15 -7.38 -4.57
C ASN A 93 11.26 -8.31 -5.42
N LEU A 94 10.14 -8.78 -4.86
CA LEU A 94 9.14 -9.62 -5.53
C LEU A 94 7.74 -9.25 -5.02
N GLU A 95 7.00 -8.52 -5.83
CA GLU A 95 5.75 -7.83 -5.43
C GLU A 95 4.69 -8.80 -4.93
N SER A 96 4.54 -9.95 -5.58
CA SER A 96 3.57 -10.99 -5.18
C SER A 96 3.84 -11.50 -3.77
N HIS A 97 5.11 -11.78 -3.45
CA HIS A 97 5.50 -12.25 -2.12
C HIS A 97 5.25 -11.17 -1.07
N SER A 98 5.68 -9.93 -1.32
CA SER A 98 5.47 -8.83 -0.38
C SER A 98 3.99 -8.48 -0.14
N ILE A 99 3.12 -8.65 -1.15
CA ILE A 99 1.66 -8.49 -0.98
C ILE A 99 1.10 -9.57 -0.05
N ILE A 100 1.49 -10.84 -0.26
CA ILE A 100 1.04 -11.96 0.58
C ILE A 100 1.56 -11.80 2.00
N GLU A 101 2.84 -11.45 2.17
CA GLU A 101 3.44 -11.18 3.47
C GLU A 101 2.69 -10.06 4.19
N TYR A 102 2.39 -8.95 3.52
CA TYR A 102 1.62 -7.85 4.11
C TYR A 102 0.19 -8.27 4.50
N ALA A 103 -0.45 -9.12 3.70
CA ALA A 103 -1.82 -9.59 3.95
C ALA A 103 -1.90 -10.58 5.12
N THR A 104 -0.87 -11.41 5.28
CA THR A 104 -0.79 -12.48 6.29
C THR A 104 -0.11 -12.04 7.57
N ALA A 105 0.67 -10.96 7.54
CA ALA A 105 1.37 -10.44 8.71
C ALA A 105 0.36 -10.12 9.84
N PRO A 106 0.53 -10.72 11.03
CA PRO A 106 -0.25 -10.31 12.18
C PRO A 106 0.05 -8.84 12.46
N ILE A 107 -1.01 -8.05 12.63
CA ILE A 107 -1.02 -6.59 12.90
C ILE A 107 0.02 -6.16 13.97
N ALA A 108 0.49 -7.11 14.80
CA ALA A 108 1.55 -6.96 15.80
C ALA A 108 2.93 -6.51 15.27
N MET A 109 3.32 -6.81 14.02
CA MET A 109 4.66 -6.46 13.53
C MET A 109 4.83 -4.96 13.21
N GLN A 110 3.72 -4.25 12.94
CA GLN A 110 3.73 -2.80 12.71
C GLN A 110 4.08 -2.01 13.98
N ILE A 111 3.83 -2.57 15.18
CA ILE A 111 4.17 -1.94 16.46
C ILE A 111 5.67 -2.07 16.74
N ARG A 112 6.30 -3.20 16.38
CA ARG A 112 7.73 -3.46 16.67
C ARG A 112 8.66 -2.41 16.02
N SER A 113 8.35 -1.99 14.79
CA SER A 113 9.13 -0.94 14.09
C SER A 113 8.97 0.45 14.72
N ASN A 114 7.82 0.76 15.33
CA ASN A 114 7.61 2.04 16.02
C ASN A 114 8.21 2.03 17.43
N PHE A 115 8.33 0.85 18.06
CA PHE A 115 8.94 0.70 19.38
C PHE A 115 10.47 0.85 19.34
N THR A 116 11.14 0.33 18.31
CA THR A 116 12.60 0.51 18.15
C THR A 116 13.01 1.94 17.84
N THR A 117 12.14 2.72 17.17
CA THR A 117 12.40 4.15 16.94
C THR A 117 12.12 4.99 18.19
N PHE A 118 11.19 4.54 19.05
CA PHE A 118 10.89 5.19 20.33
C PHE A 118 11.95 4.90 21.41
N LEU A 119 12.58 3.73 21.40
CA LEU A 119 13.64 3.37 22.36
C LEU A 119 15.04 3.89 21.98
N ASN A 120 15.29 4.19 20.70
CA ASN A 120 16.57 4.75 20.23
C ASN A 120 16.53 6.27 20.02
N GLY A 121 15.48 6.93 20.54
CA GLY A 121 15.26 8.38 20.44
C GLY A 121 14.83 8.96 21.78
N ALA A 122 15.67 8.79 22.80
CA ALA A 122 15.70 9.54 24.05
C ALA A 122 17.15 9.63 24.53
#